data_AF-A0A2C2VER4-F1
#
_entry.id   AF-A0A2C2VER4-F1
#
_cell.length_a   1.000
_cell.length_b   1.000
_cell.length_c   1.000
_cell.angle_alpha   90.00
_cell.angle_beta   90.00
_cell.angle_gamma   90.00
#
_symmetry.space_group_name_H-M   'P 1'
#
loop_
_entity.id
_entity.type
_entity.pdbx_description
1 polymer ?
#
loop_
_entity_poly.entity_id
_entity_poly.type
_entity_poly.pdbx_seq_one_letter_code
_entity_poly.pdbx_strand_id
1 'polypeptide(L)'
;MSNQKSFDPYDLFNKFSTQWEKQVNDLIMTNTNNPRFTRLLQKSTETSAMYKEMFKKSQELLGNQLHLPNKDDVANVAKVALQTEEKLDSLEEQIWNLQDSVSSTNKEIESIVGVSNDIIKLTKQLKTELSKTKLELTETKELRSELRVIKNELADVKGLKEEISILLQIMSEKNIGKKDQEESELASSQPK
;
A
#
# COMPACT_ATOMS: atom_id res chain seq x y z
N MET A 1 -2.76 -23.69 102.55
CA MET A 1 -1.67 -22.78 102.15
C MET A 1 -0.72 -23.56 101.23
N SER A 2 -1.04 -23.67 99.94
CA SER A 2 -0.20 -24.34 98.94
C SER A 2 0.19 -23.32 97.89
N ASN A 3 1.50 -23.07 97.75
CA ASN A 3 2.04 -22.41 96.57
C ASN A 3 3.46 -22.92 96.33
N GLN A 4 3.58 -24.24 96.08
CA GLN A 4 4.81 -24.82 95.57
C GLN A 4 4.89 -24.47 94.08
N LYS A 5 5.74 -23.49 93.73
CA LYS A 5 6.13 -23.27 92.33
C LYS A 5 6.89 -24.51 91.86
N SER A 6 6.23 -25.29 91.01
CA SER A 6 6.80 -26.41 90.29
C SER A 6 8.08 -25.97 89.58
N PHE A 7 9.18 -26.69 89.80
CA PHE A 7 10.44 -26.46 89.13
C PHE A 7 10.31 -26.88 87.66
N ASP A 8 10.23 -25.90 86.77
CA ASP A 8 10.08 -26.11 85.33
C ASP A 8 11.45 -26.02 84.62
N PRO A 9 11.95 -27.12 84.02
CA PRO A 9 13.23 -27.14 83.31
C PRO A 9 13.26 -26.22 82.08
N TYR A 10 12.10 -25.86 81.50
CA TYR A 10 12.02 -24.89 80.40
C TYR A 10 12.40 -23.48 80.88
N ASP A 11 12.04 -23.13 82.10
CA ASP A 11 12.31 -21.83 82.70
C ASP A 11 13.81 -21.63 82.99
N LEU A 12 14.55 -22.71 83.22
CA LEU A 12 16.02 -22.71 83.33
C LEU A 12 16.71 -22.55 81.98
N PHE A 13 16.27 -23.28 80.95
CA PHE A 13 16.81 -23.15 79.60
C PHE A 13 16.57 -21.74 79.05
N ASN A 14 15.38 -21.18 79.28
CA ASN A 14 15.04 -19.82 78.86
C ASN A 14 15.90 -18.77 79.59
N LYS A 15 16.14 -18.93 80.90
CA LYS A 15 17.07 -18.06 81.65
C LYS A 15 18.50 -18.18 81.16
N PHE A 16 18.95 -19.38 80.80
CA PHE A 16 20.28 -19.58 80.23
C PHE A 16 20.40 -18.95 78.84
N SER A 17 19.42 -19.17 77.95
CA SER A 17 19.39 -18.56 76.61
C SER A 17 19.39 -17.04 76.68
N THR A 18 18.54 -16.46 77.52
CA THR A 18 18.47 -14.99 77.69
C THR A 18 19.74 -14.41 78.30
N GLN A 19 20.38 -15.09 79.25
CA GLN A 19 21.68 -14.68 79.79
C GLN A 19 22.81 -14.83 78.77
N TRP A 20 22.76 -15.85 77.92
CA TRP A 20 23.74 -16.08 76.88
C TRP A 20 23.60 -15.05 75.75
N GLU A 21 22.38 -14.81 75.29
CA GLU A 21 22.04 -13.74 74.34
C GLU A 21 22.48 -12.38 74.86
N LYS A 22 22.24 -12.07 76.13
CA LYS A 22 22.68 -10.81 76.73
C LYS A 22 24.20 -10.69 76.74
N GLN A 23 24.92 -11.75 77.14
CA GLN A 23 26.39 -11.75 77.13
C GLN A 23 26.96 -11.61 75.72
N VAL A 24 26.40 -12.32 74.74
CA VAL A 24 26.80 -12.21 73.33
C VAL A 24 26.51 -10.82 72.80
N ASN A 25 25.35 -10.26 73.11
CA ASN A 25 24.98 -8.92 72.66
C ASN A 25 25.87 -7.85 73.30
N ASP A 26 26.17 -7.95 74.60
CA ASP A 26 27.08 -7.04 75.30
C ASP A 26 28.51 -7.13 74.73
N LEU A 27 28.98 -8.34 74.36
CA LEU A 27 30.27 -8.54 73.69
C LEU A 27 30.29 -7.96 72.27
N ILE A 28 29.23 -8.18 71.49
CA ILE A 28 29.10 -7.62 70.14
C ILE A 28 29.02 -6.10 70.19
N MET A 29 28.24 -5.53 71.10
CA MET A 29 28.15 -4.07 71.28
C MET A 29 29.49 -3.49 71.74
N THR A 30 30.18 -4.13 72.70
CA THR A 30 31.48 -3.65 73.18
C THR A 30 32.56 -3.72 72.11
N ASN A 31 32.57 -4.79 71.30
CA ASN A 31 33.53 -4.92 70.20
C ASN A 31 33.17 -4.01 69.02
N THR A 32 31.91 -3.93 68.62
CA THR A 32 31.48 -3.10 67.47
C THR A 32 31.55 -1.60 67.76
N ASN A 33 31.30 -1.19 69.00
CA ASN A 33 31.42 0.21 69.42
C ASN A 33 32.89 0.65 69.63
N ASN A 34 33.86 -0.26 69.48
CA ASN A 34 35.27 0.07 69.53
C ASN A 34 35.80 0.40 68.12
N PRO A 35 36.25 1.64 67.86
CA PRO A 35 36.75 2.04 66.54
C PRO A 35 38.00 1.27 66.09
N ARG A 36 38.71 0.59 67.00
CA ARG A 36 39.85 -0.28 66.62
C ARG A 36 39.39 -1.61 66.03
N PHE A 37 38.32 -2.19 66.56
CA PHE A 37 37.80 -3.46 66.08
C PHE A 37 37.11 -3.30 64.73
N THR A 38 36.35 -2.22 64.54
CA THR A 38 35.74 -1.91 63.24
C THR A 38 36.80 -1.67 62.15
N ARG A 39 37.89 -0.96 62.47
CA ARG A 39 39.04 -0.80 61.54
C ARG A 39 39.76 -2.12 61.25
N LEU A 40 39.91 -3.00 62.24
CA LEU A 40 40.50 -4.32 62.05
C LEU A 40 39.62 -5.20 61.16
N LEU A 41 38.31 -5.20 61.39
CA LEU A 41 37.35 -5.89 60.53
C LEU A 41 37.36 -5.33 59.12
N GLN A 42 37.35 -4.01 58.96
CA GLN A 42 37.45 -3.37 57.64
C GLN A 42 38.73 -3.83 56.92
N LYS A 43 39.88 -3.79 57.58
CA LYS A 43 41.16 -4.25 57.01
C LYS A 43 41.14 -5.76 56.69
N SER A 44 40.49 -6.56 57.52
CA SER A 44 40.29 -8.00 57.28
C SER A 44 39.42 -8.26 56.05
N THR A 45 38.33 -7.50 55.90
CA THR A 45 37.47 -7.53 54.72
C THR A 45 38.22 -7.07 53.47
N GLU A 46 39.00 -6.00 53.54
CA GLU A 46 39.85 -5.52 52.45
C GLU A 46 40.90 -6.57 52.04
N THR A 47 41.55 -7.21 53.02
CA THR A 47 42.51 -8.29 52.75
C THR A 47 41.83 -9.51 52.10
N SER A 48 40.62 -9.85 52.57
CA SER A 48 39.82 -10.93 51.99
C SER A 48 39.39 -10.61 50.55
N ALA A 49 39.06 -9.34 50.26
CA ALA A 49 38.76 -8.88 48.92
C ALA A 49 40.00 -8.96 48.00
N MET A 50 41.16 -8.53 48.49
CA MET A 50 42.43 -8.63 47.76
C MET A 50 42.79 -10.09 47.45
N TYR A 51 42.57 -11.02 48.40
CA TYR A 51 42.81 -12.46 48.17
C TYR A 51 41.89 -13.03 47.10
N LYS A 52 40.60 -12.64 47.10
CA LYS A 52 39.66 -13.02 46.03
C LYS A 52 40.08 -12.48 44.67
N GLU A 53 40.58 -11.25 44.61
CA GLU A 53 41.07 -10.65 43.37
C GLU A 53 42.31 -11.37 42.84
N MET A 54 43.27 -11.69 43.71
CA MET A 54 44.46 -12.48 43.33
C MET A 54 44.07 -13.88 42.84
N PHE A 55 43.11 -14.53 43.51
CA PHE A 55 42.60 -15.83 43.07
C PHE A 55 41.92 -15.74 41.70
N LYS A 56 41.10 -14.71 41.46
CA LYS A 56 40.49 -14.46 40.14
C LYS A 56 41.56 -14.28 39.06
N LYS A 57 42.58 -13.45 39.31
CA LYS A 57 43.71 -13.22 38.38
C LYS A 57 44.52 -14.49 38.12
N SER A 58 44.76 -15.31 39.14
CA SER A 58 45.44 -16.60 38.98
C SER A 58 44.60 -17.58 38.17
N GLN A 59 43.28 -17.60 38.38
CA GLN A 59 42.36 -18.41 37.61
C GLN A 59 42.29 -17.96 36.16
N GLU A 60 42.33 -16.65 35.89
CA GLU A 60 42.42 -16.08 34.54
C GLU A 60 43.74 -16.46 33.86
N LEU A 61 44.87 -16.37 34.54
CA LEU A 61 46.18 -16.75 33.98
C LEU A 61 46.25 -18.25 33.66
N LEU A 62 45.79 -19.11 34.58
CA LEU A 62 45.72 -20.55 34.35
C LEU A 62 44.69 -20.90 33.26
N GLY A 63 43.55 -20.21 33.24
CA GLY A 63 42.54 -20.34 32.21
C GLY A 63 43.10 -19.98 30.83
N ASN A 64 43.83 -18.87 30.74
CA ASN A 64 44.49 -18.44 29.51
C ASN A 64 45.56 -19.44 29.04
N GLN A 65 46.37 -19.99 29.95
CA GLN A 65 47.41 -20.95 29.60
C GLN A 65 46.86 -22.33 29.19
N LEU A 66 45.70 -22.71 29.74
CA LEU A 66 45.00 -23.96 29.41
C LEU A 66 43.93 -23.78 28.33
N HIS A 67 43.79 -22.57 27.76
CA HIS A 67 42.71 -22.18 26.86
C HIS A 67 41.30 -22.52 27.39
N LEU A 68 41.11 -22.47 28.71
CA LEU A 68 39.81 -22.68 29.34
C LEU A 68 39.06 -21.36 29.41
N PRO A 69 37.80 -21.33 28.94
CA PRO A 69 37.00 -20.11 28.95
C PRO A 69 36.72 -19.67 30.40
N ASN A 70 36.93 -18.39 30.68
CA ASN A 70 36.55 -17.81 31.96
C ASN A 70 35.04 -17.55 31.99
N LYS A 71 34.46 -17.35 33.19
CA LYS A 71 33.03 -17.01 33.35
C LYS A 71 32.64 -15.76 32.55
N ASP A 72 33.56 -14.79 32.48
CA ASP A 72 33.35 -13.55 31.74
C ASP A 72 33.29 -13.81 30.21
N ASP A 73 34.09 -14.75 29.69
CA ASP A 73 34.05 -15.13 28.27
C ASP A 73 32.76 -15.87 27.91
N VAL A 74 32.32 -16.80 28.75
CA VAL A 74 31.04 -17.52 28.55
C VAL A 74 29.86 -16.54 28.58
N ALA A 75 29.88 -15.57 29.50
CA ALA A 75 28.86 -14.53 29.58
C ALA A 75 28.87 -13.63 28.33
N ASN A 76 30.05 -13.28 27.81
CA ASN A 76 30.18 -12.49 26.59
C ASN A 76 29.68 -13.24 25.36
N VAL A 77 30.02 -14.52 25.22
CA VAL A 77 29.52 -15.37 24.12
C VAL A 77 28.00 -15.51 24.20
N ALA A 78 27.44 -15.74 25.39
CA ALA A 78 25.99 -15.80 25.58
C ALA A 78 25.31 -14.48 25.21
N LYS A 79 25.91 -13.34 25.58
CA LYS A 79 25.39 -12.02 25.21
C LYS A 79 25.42 -11.80 23.69
N VAL A 80 26.51 -12.17 23.02
CA VAL A 80 26.64 -12.05 21.56
C VAL A 80 25.66 -12.99 20.86
N ALA A 81 25.47 -14.21 21.37
CA ALA A 81 24.49 -15.15 20.86
C ALA A 81 23.08 -14.57 20.94
N LEU A 82 22.69 -14.07 22.11
CA LEU A 82 21.38 -13.45 22.31
C LEU A 82 21.17 -12.22 21.41
N GLN A 83 22.18 -11.36 21.27
CA GLN A 83 22.11 -10.23 20.33
C GLN A 83 22.03 -10.67 18.86
N THR A 84 22.59 -11.83 18.53
CA THR A 84 22.53 -12.39 17.18
C THR A 84 21.17 -13.00 16.91
N GLU A 85 20.57 -13.67 17.89
CA GLU A 85 19.18 -14.15 17.83
C GLU A 85 18.21 -12.98 17.64
N GLU A 86 18.29 -11.92 18.46
CA GLU A 86 17.43 -10.73 18.31
C GLU A 86 17.55 -10.09 16.91
N LYS A 87 18.78 -10.04 16.36
CA LYS A 87 19.01 -9.51 15.01
C LYS A 87 18.52 -10.46 13.92
N LEU A 88 18.64 -11.77 14.13
CA LEU A 88 18.13 -12.79 13.21
C LEU A 88 16.61 -12.70 13.13
N ASP A 89 15.93 -12.61 14.28
CA ASP A 89 14.48 -12.46 14.36
C ASP A 89 14.01 -11.19 13.65
N SER A 90 14.71 -10.06 13.86
CA SER A 90 14.39 -8.81 13.14
C SER A 90 14.59 -8.91 11.63
N LEU A 91 15.60 -9.65 11.18
CA LEU A 91 15.81 -9.90 9.75
C LEU A 91 14.73 -10.83 9.19
N GLU A 92 14.31 -11.84 9.94
CA GLU A 92 13.23 -12.74 9.55
C GLU A 92 11.92 -11.95 9.38
N GLU A 93 11.57 -11.09 10.33
CA GLU A 93 10.39 -10.22 10.23
C GLU A 93 10.47 -9.30 8.99
N GLN A 94 11.63 -8.72 8.72
CA GLN A 94 11.83 -7.90 7.51
C GLN A 94 11.67 -8.71 6.23
N ILE A 95 12.16 -9.95 6.18
CA ILE A 95 11.99 -10.85 5.03
C ILE A 95 10.51 -11.19 4.82
N TRP A 96 9.78 -11.49 5.89
CA TRP A 96 8.32 -11.73 5.80
C TRP A 96 7.57 -10.51 5.27
N ASN A 97 7.86 -9.32 5.82
CA ASN A 97 7.25 -8.08 5.35
C ASN A 97 7.60 -7.78 3.87
N LEU A 98 8.83 -8.04 3.45
CA LEU A 98 9.24 -7.89 2.05
C LEU A 98 8.52 -8.89 1.14
N GLN A 99 8.40 -10.15 1.56
CA GLN A 99 7.67 -11.17 0.82
C GLN A 99 6.20 -10.78 0.62
N ASP A 100 5.55 -10.29 1.67
CA ASP A 100 4.17 -9.82 1.60
C ASP A 100 4.04 -8.60 0.68
N SER A 101 4.98 -7.64 0.77
CA SER A 101 5.02 -6.47 -0.11
C SER A 101 5.21 -6.85 -1.58
N VAL A 102 6.10 -7.80 -1.88
CA VAL A 102 6.32 -8.31 -3.23
C VAL A 102 5.09 -9.06 -3.74
N SER A 103 4.44 -9.87 -2.90
CA SER A 103 3.21 -10.58 -3.26
C SER A 103 2.07 -9.61 -3.60
N SER A 104 1.90 -8.56 -2.79
CA SER A 104 0.93 -7.49 -3.05
C SER A 104 1.24 -6.76 -4.36
N THR A 105 2.50 -6.37 -4.55
CA THR A 105 2.95 -5.70 -5.78
C THR A 105 2.71 -6.56 -7.01
N ASN A 106 2.94 -7.88 -6.93
CA ASN A 106 2.69 -8.78 -8.05
C ASN A 106 1.20 -8.87 -8.41
N LYS A 107 0.30 -8.88 -7.41
CA LYS A 107 -1.16 -8.83 -7.65
C LYS A 107 -1.58 -7.51 -8.32
N GLU A 108 -0.99 -6.40 -7.91
CA GLU A 108 -1.22 -5.10 -8.54
C GLU A 108 -0.74 -5.10 -10.00
N ILE A 109 0.45 -5.65 -10.27
CA ILE A 109 0.98 -5.81 -11.64
C ILE A 109 0.02 -6.67 -12.48
N GLU A 110 -0.48 -7.79 -11.97
CA GLU A 110 -1.45 -8.63 -12.68
C GLU A 110 -2.73 -7.85 -13.02
N SER A 111 -3.25 -7.04 -12.08
CA SER A 111 -4.40 -6.16 -12.32
C SER A 111 -4.11 -5.12 -13.41
N ILE A 112 -2.95 -4.45 -13.35
CA ILE A 112 -2.53 -3.46 -14.35
C ILE A 112 -2.38 -4.11 -15.72
N VAL A 113 -1.82 -5.32 -15.81
CA VAL A 113 -1.71 -6.08 -17.05
C VAL A 113 -3.09 -6.43 -17.61
N GLY A 114 -4.04 -6.81 -16.75
CA GLY A 114 -5.45 -7.02 -17.13
C GLY A 114 -6.08 -5.78 -17.74
N VAL A 115 -5.96 -4.64 -17.04
CA VAL A 115 -6.45 -3.33 -17.53
C VAL A 115 -5.77 -2.94 -18.84
N SER A 116 -4.46 -3.15 -18.96
CA SER A 116 -3.70 -2.89 -20.20
C SER A 116 -4.21 -3.72 -21.37
N ASN A 117 -4.52 -5.00 -21.15
CA ASN A 117 -5.09 -5.86 -22.18
C ASN A 117 -6.48 -5.36 -22.65
N ASP A 118 -7.31 -4.87 -21.72
CA ASP A 118 -8.60 -4.29 -22.06
C ASP A 118 -8.46 -2.95 -22.79
N ILE A 119 -7.49 -2.11 -22.41
CA ILE A 119 -7.12 -0.90 -23.17
C ILE A 119 -6.68 -1.26 -24.59
N ILE A 120 -5.89 -2.32 -24.77
CA ILE A 120 -5.48 -2.79 -26.11
C ILE A 120 -6.69 -3.23 -26.93
N LYS A 121 -7.64 -3.97 -26.35
CA LYS A 121 -8.88 -4.36 -27.03
C LYS A 121 -9.72 -3.15 -27.42
N LEU A 122 -9.93 -2.21 -26.49
CA LEU A 122 -10.66 -0.97 -26.74
C LEU A 122 -9.98 -0.13 -27.82
N THR A 123 -8.65 -0.04 -27.80
CA THR A 123 -7.87 0.67 -28.83
C THR A 123 -8.03 0.02 -30.20
N LYS A 124 -8.05 -1.32 -30.28
CA LYS A 124 -8.32 -2.04 -31.53
C LYS A 124 -9.75 -1.77 -32.03
N GLN A 125 -10.74 -1.85 -31.16
CA GLN A 125 -12.14 -1.54 -31.49
C GLN A 125 -12.31 -0.08 -31.96
N LEU A 126 -11.66 0.87 -31.28
CA LEU A 126 -11.70 2.28 -31.65
C LEU A 126 -11.05 2.49 -33.02
N LYS A 127 -9.94 1.79 -33.31
CA LYS A 127 -9.30 1.84 -34.63
C LYS A 127 -10.22 1.29 -35.73
N THR A 128 -10.94 0.20 -35.47
CA THR A 128 -11.90 -0.36 -36.45
C THR A 128 -13.09 0.57 -36.67
N GLU A 129 -13.68 1.10 -35.61
CA GLU A 129 -14.78 2.08 -35.71
C GLU A 129 -14.34 3.37 -36.40
N LEU A 130 -13.11 3.85 -36.16
CA LEU A 130 -12.54 5.01 -36.85
C LEU A 130 -12.36 4.73 -38.35
N SER A 131 -11.91 3.53 -38.72
CA SER A 131 -11.79 3.16 -40.13
C SER A 131 -13.16 3.06 -40.83
N LYS A 132 -14.18 2.55 -40.12
CA LYS A 132 -15.55 2.45 -40.62
C LYS A 132 -16.19 3.83 -40.79
N THR A 133 -16.11 4.69 -39.77
CA THR A 133 -16.63 6.07 -39.85
C THR A 133 -15.91 6.89 -40.91
N LYS A 134 -14.61 6.66 -41.16
CA LYS A 134 -13.91 7.31 -42.28
C LYS A 134 -14.48 6.87 -43.64
N LEU A 135 -14.87 5.60 -43.78
CA LEU A 135 -15.48 5.07 -44.99
C LEU A 135 -16.91 5.60 -45.18
N GLU A 136 -17.73 5.59 -44.12
CA GLU A 136 -19.07 6.21 -44.13
C GLU A 136 -19.00 7.72 -44.43
N LEU A 137 -17.95 8.42 -43.97
CA LEU A 137 -17.71 9.83 -44.29
C LEU A 137 -17.40 10.05 -45.78
N THR A 138 -16.73 9.10 -46.44
CA THR A 138 -16.48 9.19 -47.88
C THR A 138 -17.76 8.92 -48.68
N GLU A 139 -18.53 7.90 -48.30
CA GLU A 139 -19.81 7.59 -48.94
C GLU A 139 -20.80 8.75 -48.79
N THR A 140 -20.91 9.35 -47.60
CA THR A 140 -21.79 10.52 -47.38
C THR A 140 -21.35 11.76 -48.16
N LYS A 141 -20.05 11.94 -48.41
CA LYS A 141 -19.55 13.00 -49.29
C LYS A 141 -19.95 12.76 -50.75
N GLU A 142 -19.88 11.51 -51.20
CA GLU A 142 -20.31 11.11 -52.54
C GLU A 142 -21.82 11.34 -52.72
N LEU A 143 -22.65 10.80 -51.80
CA LEU A 143 -24.10 11.04 -51.78
C LEU A 143 -24.46 12.53 -51.74
N ARG A 144 -23.69 13.34 -51.00
CA ARG A 144 -23.87 14.80 -50.97
C ARG A 144 -23.58 15.45 -52.33
N SER A 145 -22.61 14.93 -53.08
CA SER A 145 -22.31 15.41 -54.42
C SER A 145 -23.40 15.02 -55.41
N GLU A 146 -23.93 13.80 -55.34
CA GLU A 146 -25.08 13.34 -56.15
C GLU A 146 -26.32 14.17 -55.86
N LEU A 147 -26.64 14.43 -54.58
CA LEU A 147 -27.73 15.33 -54.20
C LEU A 147 -27.57 16.74 -54.76
N ARG A 148 -26.33 17.22 -54.88
CA ARG A 148 -26.05 18.54 -55.49
C ARG A 148 -26.34 18.52 -56.99
N VAL A 149 -26.01 17.43 -57.67
CA VAL A 149 -26.35 17.24 -59.10
C VAL A 149 -27.87 17.20 -59.28
N ILE A 150 -28.57 16.37 -58.52
CA ILE A 150 -30.05 16.26 -58.58
C ILE A 150 -30.70 17.61 -58.27
N LYS A 151 -30.17 18.37 -57.29
CA LYS A 151 -30.68 19.72 -56.99
C LYS A 151 -30.56 20.67 -58.19
N ASN A 152 -29.45 20.59 -58.92
CA ASN A 152 -29.25 21.41 -60.12
C ASN A 152 -30.18 20.96 -61.24
N GLU A 153 -30.27 19.65 -61.53
CA GLU A 153 -31.18 19.11 -62.53
C GLU A 153 -32.65 19.46 -62.24
N LEU A 154 -33.06 19.44 -60.97
CA LEU A 154 -34.40 19.86 -60.58
C LEU A 154 -34.64 21.36 -60.83
N ALA A 155 -33.62 22.20 -60.66
CA ALA A 155 -33.71 23.62 -61.00
C ALA A 155 -33.87 23.81 -62.52
N ASP A 156 -33.14 23.04 -63.33
CA ASP A 156 -33.26 23.06 -64.79
C ASP A 156 -34.65 22.59 -65.24
N VAL A 157 -35.17 21.49 -64.68
CA VAL A 157 -36.53 21.00 -64.96
C VAL A 157 -37.59 22.02 -64.56
N LYS A 158 -37.38 22.73 -63.44
CA LYS A 158 -38.28 23.82 -63.03
C LYS A 158 -38.27 24.97 -64.04
N GLY A 159 -37.08 25.35 -64.53
CA GLY A 159 -36.94 26.34 -65.60
C GLY A 159 -37.66 25.92 -66.88
N LEU A 160 -37.44 24.68 -67.34
CA LEU A 160 -38.14 24.13 -68.50
C LEU A 160 -39.66 24.11 -68.32
N LYS A 161 -40.16 23.83 -67.12
CA LYS A 161 -41.60 23.90 -66.81
C LYS A 161 -42.13 25.33 -66.97
N GLU A 162 -41.39 26.33 -66.47
CA GLU A 162 -41.75 27.74 -66.63
C GLU A 162 -41.77 28.15 -68.12
N GLU A 163 -40.79 27.72 -68.90
CA GLU A 163 -40.73 27.93 -70.36
C GLU A 163 -41.91 27.26 -71.10
N ILE A 164 -42.24 26.01 -70.75
CA ILE A 164 -43.40 25.30 -71.33
C ILE A 164 -44.71 25.99 -70.97
N SER A 165 -44.85 26.50 -69.74
CA SER A 165 -46.03 27.28 -69.35
C SER A 165 -46.18 28.56 -70.18
N ILE A 166 -45.07 29.26 -70.46
CA ILE A 166 -45.07 30.44 -71.34
C ILE A 166 -45.47 30.05 -72.77
N LEU A 167 -44.90 28.96 -73.31
CA LEU A 167 -45.25 28.43 -74.63
C LEU A 167 -46.72 28.04 -74.75
N LEU A 168 -47.28 27.37 -73.74
CA LEU A 168 -48.71 27.00 -73.70
C LEU A 168 -49.61 28.25 -73.67
N GLN A 169 -49.22 29.28 -72.91
CA GLN A 169 -49.94 30.54 -72.89
C GLN A 169 -49.94 31.21 -74.28
N ILE A 170 -48.77 31.30 -74.93
CA ILE A 170 -48.64 31.83 -76.30
C ILE A 170 -49.45 31.01 -77.29
N MET A 171 -49.44 29.67 -77.20
CA MET A 171 -50.25 28.83 -78.09
C MET A 171 -51.75 29.01 -77.85
N SER A 172 -52.19 29.23 -76.60
CA SER A 172 -53.58 29.55 -76.31
C SER A 172 -54.01 30.89 -76.92
N GLU A 173 -53.14 31.92 -76.87
CA GLU A 173 -53.37 33.22 -77.51
C GLU A 173 -53.39 33.11 -79.04
N LYS A 174 -52.51 32.28 -79.62
CA LYS A 174 -52.42 32.08 -81.07
C LYS A 174 -53.59 31.23 -81.62
N ASN A 175 -54.17 30.36 -80.81
CA ASN A 175 -55.35 29.56 -81.20
C ASN A 175 -56.66 30.39 -81.15
N ILE A 176 -56.68 31.50 -80.41
CA ILE A 176 -57.74 32.51 -80.50
C ILE A 176 -57.64 33.26 -81.85
N GLY A 177 -56.43 33.61 -82.28
CA GLY A 177 -56.21 34.29 -83.57
C GLY A 177 -56.49 33.46 -84.84
N LYS A 178 -56.59 32.13 -84.75
CA LYS A 178 -56.99 31.27 -85.88
C LYS A 178 -58.50 31.04 -85.98
N LYS A 179 -59.24 31.07 -84.87
CA LYS A 179 -60.72 31.02 -84.92
C LYS A 179 -61.31 32.29 -85.53
N ASP A 180 -60.68 33.44 -85.31
CA ASP A 180 -61.13 34.72 -85.86
C ASP A 180 -60.84 34.87 -87.37
N GLN A 181 -59.99 34.03 -87.97
CA GLN A 181 -59.71 34.04 -89.42
C GLN A 181 -60.57 33.05 -90.22
N GLU A 182 -61.01 31.93 -89.64
CA GLU A 182 -61.92 31.00 -90.34
C GLU A 182 -63.40 31.43 -90.30
N GLU A 183 -63.83 32.27 -89.33
CA GLU A 183 -65.20 32.83 -89.32
C GLU A 183 -65.35 34.11 -90.19
N SER A 184 -64.26 34.75 -90.62
CA SER A 184 -64.34 35.96 -91.46
C SER A 184 -64.24 35.71 -92.98
N GLU A 185 -63.86 34.51 -93.44
CA GLU A 185 -63.75 34.20 -94.89
C GLU A 185 -64.89 33.34 -95.46
N LEU A 186 -65.78 32.75 -94.64
CA LEU A 186 -66.96 32.00 -95.15
C LEU A 186 -68.27 32.81 -95.18
N ALA A 187 -68.29 34.06 -94.71
CA ALA A 187 -69.48 34.93 -94.76
C ALA A 187 -69.56 35.84 -96.00
N SER A 188 -68.62 35.77 -96.94
CA SER A 188 -68.61 36.69 -98.09
C SER A 188 -68.27 36.03 -99.45
N SER A 189 -68.99 34.97 -99.86
CA SER A 189 -69.18 34.70 -101.30
C SER A 189 -70.14 33.54 -101.62
N GLN A 190 -71.44 33.83 -101.65
CA GLN A 190 -72.41 33.45 -102.70
C GLN A 190 -73.60 34.44 -102.61
N PRO A 191 -74.36 34.79 -103.68
CA PRO A 191 -74.33 34.31 -105.07
C PRO A 191 -74.30 35.43 -106.14
N LYS A 192 -73.78 35.11 -107.34
CA LYS A 192 -74.38 35.37 -108.67
C LYS A 192 -73.51 34.80 -109.77
#